data_AF-D4IPJ8-F1
#
_entry.id   AF-D4IPJ8-F1
#
_cell.length_a   1.000
_cell.length_b   1.000
_cell.length_c   1.000
_cell.angle_alpha   90.00
_cell.angle_beta   90.00
_cell.angle_gamma   90.00
#
_symmetry.space_group_name_H-M   'P 1'
#
loop_
_entity.id
_entity.type
_entity.pdbx_description
1 polymer ?
#
loop_
_entity_poly.entity_id
_entity_poly.type
_entity_poly.pdbx_seq_one_letter_code
_entity_poly.pdbx_strand_id
1 'polypeptide(L)'
;MKNRLRTNILIDAGLLVGMAAVSISGFVMNVILPSRHAIRHAGARAHASQLLGMGRHDWGTIHTWVGVALLLLLILHVAFHWKTIDAFFHKNLPNRGVRTAVVGLLTLFALMAILP
;
A
#
# COMPACT_ATOMS: atom_id res chain seq x y z
N MET A 1 8.17 27.42 6.69
CA MET A 1 8.94 26.34 6.01
C MET A 1 9.28 25.15 6.92
N LYS A 2 9.89 25.36 8.11
CA LYS A 2 10.34 24.28 9.01
C LYS A 2 9.25 23.26 9.39
N ASN A 3 8.02 23.70 9.62
CA ASN A 3 6.91 22.81 10.00
C ASN A 3 6.40 21.96 8.84
N ARG A 4 6.35 22.49 7.61
CA ARG A 4 5.93 21.74 6.41
C ARG A 4 6.91 20.62 6.08
N LEU A 5 8.22 20.90 6.17
CA LEU A 5 9.25 19.88 5.98
C LEU A 5 9.15 18.76 7.03
N ARG A 6 8.96 19.11 8.31
CA ARG A 6 8.77 18.14 9.39
C ARG A 6 7.55 17.26 9.16
N THR A 7 6.40 17.83 8.81
CA THR A 7 5.18 17.07 8.50
C THR A 7 5.41 16.10 7.33
N ASN A 8 6.09 16.53 6.27
CA ASN A 8 6.39 15.67 5.13
C ASN A 8 7.28 14.49 5.53
N ILE A 9 8.37 14.74 6.26
CA ILE A 9 9.27 13.68 6.72
C ILE A 9 8.53 12.69 7.64
N LEU A 10 7.65 13.17 8.51
CA LEU A 10 6.86 12.31 9.40
C LEU A 10 5.89 11.41 8.62
N ILE A 11 5.22 11.95 7.60
CA ILE A 11 4.32 11.17 6.75
C ILE A 11 5.12 10.14 5.95
N ASP A 12 6.25 10.52 5.37
CA ASP A 12 7.09 9.62 4.57
C ASP A 12 7.69 8.50 5.42
N ALA A 13 8.14 8.82 6.64
CA ALA A 13 8.59 7.81 7.61
C ALA A 13 7.44 6.88 8.02
N GLY A 14 6.25 7.42 8.25
CA GLY A 14 5.06 6.63 8.55
C GLY A 14 4.68 5.68 7.40
N LEU A 15 4.74 6.16 6.16
CA LEU A 15 4.55 5.34 4.96
C LEU A 15 5.59 4.22 4.87
N LEU A 16 6.88 4.54 5.07
CA LEU A 16 7.96 3.54 5.04
C LEU A 16 7.75 2.43 6.08
N VAL A 17 7.44 2.81 7.33
CA VAL A 17 7.18 1.85 8.41
C VAL A 17 5.91 1.03 8.12
N GLY A 18 4.84 1.67 7.66
CA GLY A 18 3.61 0.98 7.28
C GLY A 18 3.82 -0.02 6.15
N MET A 19 4.54 0.37 5.10
CA MET A 19 4.90 -0.52 3.98
C MET A 19 5.72 -1.73 4.46
N ALA A 20 6.72 -1.50 5.31
CA ALA A 20 7.52 -2.57 5.87
C ALA A 20 6.66 -3.54 6.70
N ALA A 21 5.79 -3.01 7.57
CA ALA A 21 4.92 -3.81 8.43
C ALA A 21 3.89 -4.63 7.62
N VAL A 22 3.24 -4.05 6.60
CA VAL A 22 2.33 -4.77 5.69
C VAL A 22 3.10 -5.85 4.92
N SER A 23 4.29 -5.54 4.40
CA SER A 23 5.10 -6.51 3.65
C SER A 23 5.56 -7.68 4.52
N ILE A 24 6.05 -7.40 5.73
CA ILE A 24 6.50 -8.42 6.69
C ILE A 24 5.33 -9.31 7.10
N SER A 25 4.20 -8.72 7.52
CA SER A 25 3.01 -9.49 7.91
C SER A 25 2.43 -10.31 6.75
N GLY A 26 2.44 -9.77 5.53
CA GLY A 26 2.06 -10.50 4.32
C GLY A 26 2.99 -11.67 4.03
N PHE A 27 4.30 -11.47 4.18
CA PHE A 27 5.29 -12.55 4.07
C PHE A 27 5.07 -13.64 5.12
N VAL A 28 4.85 -13.26 6.38
CA VAL A 28 4.54 -14.20 7.47
C VAL A 28 3.32 -15.05 7.10
N MET A 29 2.22 -14.45 6.64
CA MET A 29 0.99 -15.17 6.32
C MET A 29 1.03 -16.02 5.05
N ASN A 30 1.93 -15.73 4.11
CA ASN A 30 2.00 -16.46 2.84
C ASN A 30 3.11 -17.50 2.82
N VAL A 31 4.19 -17.29 3.57
CA VAL A 31 5.35 -18.18 3.61
C VAL A 31 5.41 -18.96 4.91
N ILE A 32 5.39 -18.29 6.07
CA ILE A 32 5.61 -18.95 7.36
C ILE A 32 4.34 -19.68 7.84
N LEU A 33 3.21 -18.98 7.77
CA LEU A 33 1.89 -19.40 8.24
C LEU A 33 0.87 -19.46 7.07
N PRO A 34 1.14 -20.24 6.00
CA PRO A 34 0.31 -20.27 4.80
C PRO A 34 -1.12 -20.72 5.10
N SER A 35 -2.06 -20.30 4.24
CA SER A 35 -3.46 -20.70 4.38
C SER A 35 -3.63 -22.21 4.15
N ARG A 36 -4.66 -22.81 4.75
CA ARG A 36 -4.99 -24.23 4.50
C ARG A 36 -5.23 -24.52 3.02
N HIS A 37 -5.82 -23.56 2.30
CA HIS A 37 -6.00 -23.65 0.86
C HIS A 37 -4.67 -23.70 0.12
N ALA A 38 -3.71 -22.81 0.46
CA ALA A 38 -2.39 -22.81 -0.14
C ALA A 38 -1.63 -24.13 0.11
N ILE A 39 -1.77 -24.72 1.31
CA ILE A 39 -1.15 -26.02 1.62
C ILE A 39 -1.79 -27.14 0.77
N ARG A 40 -3.12 -27.16 0.67
CA ARG A 40 -3.84 -28.25 -0.02
C ARG A 40 -3.79 -28.17 -1.54
N HIS A 41 -3.73 -26.97 -2.11
CA HIS A 41 -3.90 -26.77 -3.56
C HIS A 41 -2.70 -26.11 -4.25
N ALA A 42 -1.85 -25.40 -3.51
CA ALA A 42 -0.66 -24.74 -4.06
C ALA A 42 0.66 -25.38 -3.59
N GLY A 43 0.59 -26.52 -2.88
CA GLY A 43 1.78 -27.24 -2.39
C GLY A 43 2.60 -26.47 -1.35
N ALA A 44 2.04 -25.42 -0.74
CA ALA A 44 2.74 -24.64 0.28
C ALA A 44 3.01 -25.50 1.52
N ARG A 45 4.19 -25.34 2.14
CA ARG A 45 4.54 -26.00 3.40
C ARG A 45 4.47 -24.98 4.53
N ALA A 46 3.72 -25.29 5.57
CA ALA A 46 3.74 -24.48 6.78
C ALA A 46 5.07 -24.71 7.52
N HIS A 47 5.77 -23.61 7.81
CA HIS A 47 7.00 -23.66 8.61
C HIS A 47 6.70 -23.60 10.10
N ALA A 48 5.57 -23.00 10.48
CA ALA A 48 5.06 -22.99 11.84
C ALA A 48 3.52 -22.91 11.85
N SER A 49 2.90 -23.20 12.99
CA SER A 49 1.48 -22.92 13.24
C SER A 49 1.25 -21.52 13.82
N GLN A 50 2.27 -20.97 14.50
CA GLN A 50 2.28 -19.65 15.12
C GLN A 50 3.66 -18.99 15.00
N LEU A 51 3.70 -17.67 14.99
CA LEU A 51 4.92 -16.86 15.05
C LEU A 51 4.71 -15.77 16.11
N LEU A 52 5.63 -15.66 17.07
CA LEU A 52 5.51 -14.75 18.23
C LEU A 52 4.23 -15.00 19.06
N GLY A 53 3.82 -16.27 19.19
CA GLY A 53 2.59 -16.64 19.90
C GLY A 53 1.29 -16.31 19.13
N MET A 54 1.40 -15.72 17.94
CA MET A 54 0.27 -15.31 17.11
C MET A 54 0.06 -16.26 15.94
N GLY A 55 -1.19 -16.65 15.71
CA GLY A 55 -1.59 -17.46 14.56
C GLY A 55 -1.79 -16.62 13.29
N ARG A 56 -2.08 -17.30 12.17
CA ARG A 56 -2.33 -16.63 10.87
C ARG A 56 -3.45 -15.57 10.95
N HIS A 57 -4.48 -15.82 11.76
CA HIS A 57 -5.62 -14.89 11.88
C HIS A 57 -5.21 -13.58 12.59
N ASP A 58 -4.38 -13.68 13.63
CA ASP A 58 -3.88 -12.52 14.36
C ASP A 58 -2.97 -11.66 13.47
N TRP A 59 -2.04 -12.32 12.75
CA TRP A 59 -1.20 -11.66 11.75
C TRP A 59 -2.02 -11.04 10.61
N GLY A 60 -3.13 -11.67 10.22
CA GLY A 60 -4.09 -11.12 9.27
C GLY A 60 -4.77 -9.86 9.79
N THR A 61 -5.19 -9.86 11.05
CA THR A 61 -5.78 -8.68 11.70
C THR A 61 -4.79 -7.52 11.73
N ILE A 62 -3.53 -7.78 12.13
CA ILE A 62 -2.46 -6.77 12.10
C ILE A 62 -2.24 -6.26 10.67
N HIS A 63 -2.08 -7.17 9.70
CA HIS A 63 -1.86 -6.81 8.30
C HIS A 63 -2.96 -5.90 7.75
N THR A 64 -4.22 -6.26 8.00
CA THR A 64 -5.37 -5.49 7.53
C THR A 64 -5.41 -4.10 8.16
N TRP A 65 -5.28 -3.96 9.48
CA TRP A 65 -5.37 -2.65 10.13
C TRP A 65 -4.19 -1.75 9.82
N VAL A 66 -2.97 -2.30 9.73
CA VAL A 66 -1.80 -1.55 9.26
C VAL A 66 -1.98 -1.16 7.80
N GLY A 67 -2.56 -2.02 6.96
CA GLY A 67 -2.91 -1.71 5.57
C GLY A 67 -3.90 -0.56 5.44
N VAL A 68 -4.95 -0.52 6.27
CA VAL A 68 -5.90 0.59 6.33
C VAL A 68 -5.20 1.88 6.75
N ALA A 69 -4.37 1.85 7.78
CA ALA A 69 -3.60 3.01 8.22
C ALA A 69 -2.64 3.51 7.13
N LEU A 70 -1.96 2.58 6.43
CA LEU A 70 -1.07 2.89 5.31
C LEU A 70 -1.85 3.54 4.16
N LEU A 71 -3.04 3.05 3.83
CA LEU A 71 -3.88 3.62 2.78
C LEU A 71 -4.31 5.05 3.13
N LEU A 72 -4.73 5.30 4.37
CA LEU A 72 -5.09 6.65 4.83
C LEU A 72 -3.89 7.60 4.79
N LEU A 73 -2.71 7.16 5.24
CA LEU A 73 -1.48 7.95 5.14
C LEU A 73 -1.10 8.24 3.69
N LEU A 74 -1.30 7.28 2.78
CA LEU A 74 -1.02 7.46 1.36
C LEU A 74 -1.94 8.50 0.73
N ILE A 75 -3.24 8.48 1.05
CA ILE A 75 -4.20 9.50 0.62
C ILE A 75 -3.75 10.89 1.11
N LEU A 76 -3.36 11.00 2.38
CA LEU A 76 -2.88 12.25 2.95
C LEU A 76 -1.59 12.74 2.27
N HIS A 77 -0.63 11.84 2.03
CA HIS A 77 0.61 12.14 1.31
C HIS A 77 0.31 12.70 -0.08
N VAL A 78 -0.52 12.02 -0.88
CA VAL A 78 -0.90 12.51 -2.23
C VAL A 78 -1.58 13.88 -2.14
N ALA A 79 -2.50 14.08 -1.20
CA ALA A 79 -3.19 15.36 -1.01
C ALA A 79 -2.21 16.51 -0.70
N PHE A 80 -1.22 16.28 0.16
CA PHE A 80 -0.20 17.28 0.50
C PHE A 80 0.79 17.59 -0.63
N HIS A 81 0.96 16.63 -1.55
CA HIS A 81 1.83 16.76 -2.72
C HIS A 81 1.08 17.16 -4.01
N TRP A 82 -0.23 17.40 -3.94
CA TRP A 82 -1.08 17.66 -5.12
C TRP A 82 -0.54 18.74 -6.07
N LYS A 83 -0.06 19.88 -5.54
CA LYS A 83 0.51 20.96 -6.37
C LYS A 83 1.75 20.51 -7.15
N THR A 84 2.60 19.68 -6.55
CA THR A 84 3.79 19.15 -7.22
C THR A 84 3.40 18.14 -8.29
N ILE A 85 2.41 17.30 -8.00
CA ILE A 85 1.86 16.33 -8.96
C ILE A 85 1.26 17.07 -10.16
N ASP A 86 0.41 18.07 -9.92
CA ASP A 86 -0.21 18.87 -10.98
C ASP A 86 0.83 19.58 -11.86
N ALA A 87 1.84 20.20 -11.24
CA ALA A 87 2.94 20.82 -11.96
C ALA A 87 3.75 19.80 -12.78
N PHE A 88 3.98 18.60 -12.26
CA PHE A 88 4.65 17.51 -12.98
C PHE A 88 3.86 17.12 -14.24
N PHE A 89 2.55 16.95 -14.14
CA PHE A 89 1.71 16.61 -15.30
C PHE A 89 1.66 17.74 -16.33
N HIS A 90 1.56 19.00 -15.91
CA HIS A 90 1.58 20.13 -16.84
C HIS A 90 2.93 20.30 -17.55
N LYS A 91 4.04 20.05 -16.83
CA LYS A 91 5.39 20.15 -17.39
C LYS A 91 5.72 19.01 -18.35
N ASN A 92 5.39 17.77 -17.99
CA ASN A 92 5.78 16.59 -18.78
C ASN A 92 4.74 16.20 -19.84
N LEU A 93 3.46 16.56 -19.64
CA LEU A 93 2.37 16.32 -20.58
C LEU A 93 1.67 17.66 -20.90
N PRO A 94 2.31 18.53 -21.71
CA PRO A 94 1.78 19.87 -22.00
C PRO A 94 0.49 19.81 -22.84
N ASN A 95 0.34 18.81 -23.71
CA ASN A 95 -0.86 18.60 -24.51
C ASN A 95 -2.04 18.14 -23.63
N ARG A 96 -3.11 18.95 -23.59
CA ARG A 96 -4.31 18.71 -22.79
C ARG A 96 -5.02 17.38 -23.16
N GLY A 97 -5.04 17.01 -24.44
CA GLY A 97 -5.66 15.76 -24.90
C GLY A 97 -4.92 14.53 -24.38
N VAL A 98 -3.58 14.54 -24.47
CA VAL A 98 -2.73 13.46 -23.93
C VAL A 98 -2.84 13.39 -22.41
N ARG A 99 -2.80 14.54 -21.72
CA ARG A 99 -2.92 14.61 -20.26
C ARG A 99 -4.25 14.04 -19.77
N THR A 100 -5.36 14.41 -20.39
CA THR A 100 -6.69 13.90 -20.04
C THR A 100 -6.82 12.40 -20.31
N ALA A 101 -6.28 11.90 -21.44
CA ALA A 101 -6.26 10.48 -21.74
C ALA A 101 -5.46 9.67 -20.70
N VAL A 102 -4.26 10.14 -20.33
CA VAL A 102 -3.42 9.48 -19.31
C VAL A 102 -4.10 9.47 -17.95
N VAL A 103 -4.65 10.60 -17.50
CA VAL A 103 -5.38 10.67 -16.22
C VAL A 103 -6.59 9.73 -16.25
N GLY A 104 -7.35 9.72 -17.34
CA GLY A 104 -8.48 8.80 -17.53
C GLY A 104 -8.08 7.33 -17.42
N LEU A 105 -6.98 6.94 -18.08
CA LEU A 105 -6.44 5.57 -17.98
C LEU A 105 -6.02 5.22 -16.55
N LEU A 106 -5.31 6.11 -15.86
CA LEU A 106 -4.91 5.89 -14.46
C LEU A 106 -6.13 5.73 -13.55
N THR A 107 -7.17 6.55 -13.73
CA THR A 107 -8.42 6.42 -12.97
C THR A 107 -9.15 5.12 -13.28
N LEU A 108 -9.15 4.67 -14.53
CA LEU A 108 -9.76 3.40 -14.92
C LEU A 108 -9.04 2.23 -14.26
N PHE A 109 -7.71 2.20 -14.29
CA PHE A 109 -6.92 1.16 -13.61
C PHE A 109 -7.16 1.15 -12.10
N ALA A 110 -7.26 2.33 -11.47
CA ALA A 110 -7.58 2.43 -10.05
C ALA A 110 -8.97 1.86 -9.74
N LEU A 111 -9.98 2.15 -10.57
CA LEU A 111 -11.33 1.58 -10.39
C LEU A 111 -11.34 0.05 -10.57
N MET A 112 -10.63 -0.46 -11.57
CA MET A 112 -10.49 -1.91 -11.81
C MET A 112 -9.78 -2.63 -10.66
N ALA A 113 -8.91 -1.95 -9.91
CA ALA A 113 -8.22 -2.53 -8.76
C ALA A 113 -9.09 -2.57 -7.48
N ILE A 114 -10.14 -1.77 -7.41
CA ILE A 114 -11.03 -1.67 -6.23
C ILE A 114 -12.33 -2.48 -6.43
N LEU A 115 -12.79 -2.61 -7.68
CA LEU A 115 -13.96 -3.40 -8.02
C LEU A 115 -13.58 -4.90 -8.11
N PRO A 116 -14.34 -5.80 -7.44
CA PRO A 116 -14.09 -7.24 -7.46
C PRO A 116 -14.40 -7.88 -8.82
#